data_AF-A0ABD2BWQ5-F1
#
_entry.id   AF-A0ABD2BWQ5-F1
#
_cell.length_a   1.000
_cell.length_b   1.000
_cell.length_c   1.000
_cell.angle_alpha   90.00
_cell.angle_beta   90.00
_cell.angle_gamma   90.00
#
_symmetry.space_group_name_H-M   'P 1'
#
loop_
_entity.id
_entity.type
_entity.pdbx_description
1 polymer ?
#
loop_
_entity_poly.entity_id
_entity_poly.type
_entity_poly.pdbx_seq_one_letter_code
_entity_poly.pdbx_strand_id
1 'polypeptide(L)'
;MATSTDIATIRVQRYLNMPLVQRCSELAVLIDESSTTELQHVFPIIIDSLFGITDNIGWGLHNITYKKNPQEYEMLYNFLSPHGPIFSLCYKLLPDCYLKYNFPISYLPSKIRSMLEEGVIPPFYLDKIREDQGTRVPSALFMSILQNSQDN
;
A
#
# COMPACT_ATOMS: atom_id res chain seq x y z
N MET A 1 -3.49 -14.20 -22.76
CA MET A 1 -2.23 -14.48 -22.04
C MET A 1 -2.21 -13.57 -20.82
N ALA A 2 -1.89 -14.09 -19.64
CA ALA A 2 -1.78 -13.26 -18.43
C ALA A 2 -0.60 -12.29 -18.57
N THR A 3 -0.78 -11.04 -18.15
CA THR A 3 0.29 -10.04 -18.13
C THR A 3 1.28 -10.32 -17.00
N SER A 4 2.50 -9.76 -17.06
CA SER A 4 3.48 -9.91 -15.97
C SER A 4 2.93 -9.45 -14.61
N THR A 5 2.14 -8.36 -14.63
CA THR A 5 1.41 -7.84 -13.47
C THR A 5 0.37 -8.81 -12.92
N ASP A 6 -0.35 -9.54 -13.78
CA ASP A 6 -1.30 -10.58 -13.34
C ASP A 6 -0.56 -11.72 -12.64
N ILE A 7 0.59 -12.13 -13.18
CA ILE A 7 1.43 -13.19 -12.60
C ILE A 7 1.97 -12.77 -11.24
N ALA A 8 2.51 -11.55 -11.11
CA ALA A 8 2.99 -11.01 -9.84
C ALA A 8 1.86 -10.96 -8.79
N THR A 9 0.66 -10.54 -9.19
CA THR A 9 -0.52 -10.49 -8.32
C THR A 9 -0.93 -11.88 -7.84
N ILE A 10 -0.98 -12.87 -8.73
CA ILE A 10 -1.28 -14.27 -8.38
C ILE A 10 -0.25 -14.82 -7.40
N ARG A 11 1.05 -14.55 -7.61
CA ARG A 11 2.13 -14.96 -6.69
C ARG A 11 1.91 -14.37 -5.31
N VAL A 12 1.66 -13.06 -5.22
CA VAL A 12 1.39 -12.40 -3.93
C VAL A 12 0.21 -13.02 -3.22
N GLN A 13 -0.94 -13.20 -3.90
CA GLN A 13 -2.12 -13.83 -3.30
C GLN A 13 -1.81 -15.23 -2.75
N ARG A 14 -0.99 -16.02 -3.45
CA ARG A 14 -0.52 -17.32 -2.94
C ARG A 14 0.36 -17.16 -1.69
N TYR A 15 1.32 -16.25 -1.70
CA TYR A 15 2.24 -16.04 -0.58
C TYR A 15 1.55 -15.53 0.68
N LEU A 16 0.53 -14.69 0.55
CA LEU A 16 -0.26 -14.18 1.67
C LEU A 16 -0.98 -15.28 2.46
N ASN A 17 -1.21 -16.44 1.86
CA ASN A 17 -1.81 -17.60 2.52
C ASN A 17 -0.78 -18.50 3.24
N MET A 18 0.52 -18.20 3.15
CA MET A 18 1.58 -18.98 3.80
C MET A 18 1.76 -18.59 5.28
N PRO A 19 2.37 -19.46 6.10
CA PRO A 19 2.85 -19.10 7.43
C PRO A 19 3.78 -17.89 7.40
N LEU A 20 3.77 -17.07 8.46
CA LEU A 20 4.41 -15.76 8.49
C LEU A 20 5.85 -15.75 8.00
N VAL A 21 6.67 -16.68 8.47
CA VAL A 21 8.10 -16.74 8.11
C VAL A 21 8.30 -16.98 6.62
N GLN A 22 7.55 -17.94 6.06
CA GLN A 22 7.59 -18.26 4.62
C GLN A 22 7.02 -17.12 3.80
N ARG A 23 5.89 -16.54 4.24
CA ARG A 23 5.25 -15.37 3.62
C ARG A 23 6.26 -14.22 3.48
N CYS A 24 6.97 -13.86 4.56
CA CYS A 24 7.97 -12.79 4.51
C CYS A 24 9.11 -13.12 3.54
N SER A 25 9.62 -14.37 3.57
CA SER A 25 10.71 -14.80 2.69
C SER A 25 10.33 -14.75 1.21
N GLU A 26 9.16 -15.30 0.85
CA GLU A 26 8.69 -15.33 -0.55
C GLU A 26 8.35 -13.93 -1.07
N LEU A 27 7.73 -13.09 -0.23
CA LEU A 27 7.48 -11.69 -0.58
C LEU A 27 8.79 -10.93 -0.76
N ALA A 28 9.81 -11.19 0.07
CA ALA A 28 11.12 -10.55 -0.09
C ALA A 28 11.76 -10.86 -1.45
N VAL A 29 11.75 -12.13 -1.86
CA VAL A 29 12.24 -12.55 -3.19
C VAL A 29 11.44 -11.90 -4.31
N LEU A 30 10.10 -11.93 -4.22
CA LEU A 30 9.26 -11.30 -5.22
C LEU A 30 9.53 -9.80 -5.35
N ILE A 31 9.72 -9.10 -4.23
CA ILE A 31 10.02 -7.66 -4.22
C ILE A 31 11.37 -7.38 -4.88
N ASP A 32 12.35 -8.25 -4.67
CA ASP A 32 13.68 -8.06 -5.25
C ASP A 32 13.66 -8.23 -6.77
N GLU A 33 12.97 -9.26 -7.27
CA GLU A 33 12.91 -9.65 -8.68
C GLU A 33 11.93 -8.82 -9.54
N SER A 34 10.95 -8.16 -8.92
CA SER A 34 9.87 -7.48 -9.63
C SER A 34 10.29 -6.13 -10.23
N SER A 35 9.73 -5.82 -11.39
CA SER A 35 9.80 -4.50 -12.01
C SER A 35 8.99 -3.45 -11.25
N THR A 36 9.27 -2.16 -11.46
CA THR A 36 8.51 -1.05 -10.87
C THR A 36 7.01 -1.14 -11.18
N THR A 37 6.64 -1.54 -12.39
CA THR A 37 5.23 -1.71 -12.78
C THR A 37 4.55 -2.83 -11.99
N GLU A 38 5.21 -3.96 -11.78
CA GLU A 38 4.67 -5.04 -10.95
C GLU A 38 4.56 -4.61 -9.50
N LEU A 39 5.61 -3.97 -8.96
CA LEU A 39 5.65 -3.44 -7.61
C LEU A 39 4.53 -2.41 -7.35
N GLN A 40 4.23 -1.56 -8.33
CA GLN A 40 3.12 -0.60 -8.24
C GLN A 40 1.78 -1.31 -7.98
N HIS A 41 1.55 -2.44 -8.65
CA HIS A 41 0.30 -3.19 -8.54
C HIS A 41 0.24 -4.02 -7.27
N VAL A 42 1.34 -4.65 -6.86
CA VAL A 42 1.34 -5.53 -5.68
C VAL A 42 1.47 -4.78 -4.35
N PHE A 43 2.03 -3.57 -4.36
CA PHE A 43 2.26 -2.79 -3.14
C PHE A 43 0.98 -2.58 -2.32
N PRO A 44 -0.14 -2.08 -2.88
CA PRO A 44 -1.37 -1.91 -2.11
C PRO A 44 -1.88 -3.21 -1.51
N ILE A 45 -1.71 -4.34 -2.22
CA ILE A 45 -2.17 -5.67 -1.78
C ILE A 45 -1.37 -6.12 -0.55
N ILE A 46 -0.04 -5.95 -0.60
CA ILE A 46 0.84 -6.31 0.52
C ILE A 46 0.53 -5.44 1.74
N ILE A 47 0.37 -4.13 1.54
CA ILE A 47 0.09 -3.18 2.62
C ILE A 47 -1.28 -3.41 3.25
N ASP A 48 -2.32 -3.65 2.45
CA ASP A 48 -3.65 -4.00 2.93
C ASP A 48 -3.61 -5.29 3.76
N SER A 49 -2.95 -6.33 3.27
CA SER A 49 -2.82 -7.59 4.01
C SER A 49 -2.03 -7.43 5.32
N LEU A 50 -0.97 -6.63 5.32
CA LEU A 50 -0.08 -6.48 6.47
C LEU A 50 -0.76 -5.75 7.62
N PHE A 51 -1.47 -4.66 7.32
CA PHE A 51 -2.14 -3.82 8.32
C PHE A 51 -3.63 -4.11 8.50
N GLY A 52 -4.24 -4.89 7.60
CA GLY A 52 -5.67 -5.18 7.63
C GLY A 52 -6.52 -3.95 7.34
N ILE A 53 -6.17 -3.16 6.32
CA ILE A 53 -6.81 -1.85 6.12
C ILE A 53 -8.29 -2.01 5.72
N THR A 54 -8.60 -3.06 4.97
CA THR A 54 -9.97 -3.37 4.53
C THR A 54 -10.76 -4.19 5.55
N ASP A 55 -10.14 -5.17 6.21
CA ASP A 55 -10.83 -6.16 7.06
C ASP A 55 -10.58 -5.99 8.58
N ASN A 56 -9.67 -5.10 8.97
CA ASN A 56 -9.15 -4.92 10.34
C ASN A 56 -8.52 -6.19 10.96
N ILE A 57 -8.13 -7.18 10.15
CA ILE A 57 -7.52 -8.42 10.63
C ILE A 57 -6.00 -8.30 10.56
N GLY A 58 -5.48 -8.00 9.36
CA GLY A 58 -4.06 -7.83 9.10
C GLY A 58 -3.22 -9.04 9.52
N TRP A 59 -1.93 -8.82 9.79
CA TRP A 59 -1.03 -9.88 10.29
C TRP A 59 -0.94 -9.94 11.83
N GLY A 60 -1.72 -9.12 12.54
CA GLY A 60 -1.70 -9.11 14.00
C GLY A 60 -0.35 -8.71 14.60
N LEU A 61 0.36 -7.76 13.99
CA LEU A 61 1.74 -7.36 14.36
C LEU A 61 1.90 -7.05 15.85
N HIS A 62 0.88 -6.48 16.49
CA HIS A 62 0.87 -6.15 17.93
C HIS A 62 0.94 -7.39 18.84
N ASN A 63 0.57 -8.58 18.35
CA ASN A 63 0.59 -9.82 19.11
C ASN A 63 1.92 -10.57 19.00
N ILE A 64 2.73 -10.24 18.00
CA ILE A 64 4.01 -10.90 17.74
C ILE A 64 5.08 -10.19 18.54
N THR A 65 5.57 -10.88 19.57
CA THR A 65 6.58 -10.33 20.48
C THR A 65 7.77 -11.28 20.55
N TYR A 66 8.97 -10.74 20.74
CA TYR A 66 10.19 -11.53 20.87
C TYR A 66 10.08 -12.63 21.93
N LYS A 67 9.40 -12.34 23.06
CA LYS A 67 9.22 -13.29 24.16
C LYS A 67 8.34 -14.49 23.80
N LYS A 68 7.32 -14.29 22.96
CA LYS A 68 6.36 -15.35 22.59
C LYS A 68 6.83 -16.11 21.36
N ASN A 69 7.24 -15.38 20.32
CA ASN A 69 7.58 -15.92 19.01
C ASN A 69 8.87 -15.25 18.51
N PRO A 70 10.06 -15.62 19.02
CA PRO A 70 11.31 -14.93 18.69
C PRO A 70 11.64 -15.00 17.20
N GLN A 71 11.43 -16.15 16.57
CA GLN A 71 11.70 -16.34 15.13
C GLN A 71 10.80 -15.47 14.24
N GLU A 72 9.49 -15.44 14.53
CA GLU A 72 8.53 -14.61 13.79
C GLU A 72 8.82 -13.12 13.98
N TYR A 73 9.17 -12.73 15.21
CA TYR A 73 9.54 -11.37 15.53
C TYR A 73 10.78 -10.92 14.75
N GLU A 74 11.86 -11.71 14.76
CA GLU A 74 13.09 -11.38 14.02
C GLU A 74 12.83 -11.30 12.52
N MET A 75 12.04 -12.23 11.97
CA MET A 75 11.67 -12.19 10.55
C MET A 75 10.91 -10.90 10.21
N LEU A 76 9.87 -10.55 10.99
CA LEU A 76 9.12 -9.32 10.76
C LEU A 76 9.95 -8.06 10.97
N TYR A 77 10.80 -8.05 12.00
CA TYR A 77 11.70 -6.93 12.28
C TYR A 77 12.61 -6.67 11.07
N ASN A 78 13.22 -7.73 10.52
CA ASN A 78 14.06 -7.60 9.32
C ASN A 78 13.23 -7.22 8.09
N PHE A 79 12.04 -7.82 7.93
CA PHE A 79 11.14 -7.57 6.81
C PHE A 79 10.69 -6.10 6.72
N LEU A 80 10.41 -5.50 7.88
CA LEU A 80 9.94 -4.12 8.05
C LEU A 80 11.04 -3.12 8.44
N SER A 81 12.30 -3.55 8.53
CA SER A 81 13.41 -2.66 8.84
C SER A 81 13.60 -1.60 7.74
N PRO A 82 14.27 -0.47 8.01
CA PRO A 82 14.57 0.53 6.98
C PRO A 82 15.36 0.00 5.77
N HIS A 83 16.11 -1.09 5.95
CA HIS A 83 16.82 -1.80 4.87
C HIS A 83 16.11 -3.10 4.45
N GLY A 84 14.91 -3.32 4.96
CA GLY A 84 14.09 -4.50 4.72
C GLY A 84 13.33 -4.44 3.40
N PRO A 85 12.79 -5.58 2.95
CA PRO A 85 12.00 -5.71 1.73
C PRO A 85 10.90 -4.66 1.54
N ILE A 86 10.11 -4.35 2.57
CA ILE A 86 9.01 -3.37 2.42
C ILE A 86 9.55 -1.98 2.13
N PHE A 87 10.61 -1.54 2.82
CA PHE A 87 11.21 -0.24 2.56
C PHE A 87 11.97 -0.23 1.24
N SER A 88 12.66 -1.32 0.88
CA SER A 88 13.29 -1.49 -0.44
C SER A 88 12.27 -1.32 -1.57
N LEU A 89 11.09 -1.94 -1.44
CA LEU A 89 9.97 -1.75 -2.34
C LEU A 89 9.63 -0.25 -2.44
N CYS A 90 9.37 0.42 -1.31
CA CYS A 90 9.04 1.85 -1.31
C CYS A 90 10.12 2.68 -2.02
N TYR A 91 11.40 2.42 -1.78
CA TYR A 91 12.50 3.12 -2.45
C TYR A 91 12.60 2.83 -3.95
N LYS A 92 12.19 1.65 -4.43
CA LYS A 92 12.08 1.36 -5.87
C LYS A 92 10.95 2.16 -6.53
N LEU A 93 9.88 2.45 -5.81
CA LEU A 93 8.71 3.19 -6.33
C LEU A 93 8.86 4.71 -6.20
N LEU A 94 9.53 5.21 -5.15
CA LEU A 94 9.66 6.63 -4.88
C LEU A 94 10.17 7.50 -6.05
N PRO A 95 11.18 7.07 -6.85
CA PRO A 95 11.72 7.89 -7.93
C PRO A 95 10.75 8.10 -9.10
N ASP A 96 9.73 7.25 -9.25
CA ASP A 96 8.82 7.32 -10.38
C ASP A 96 7.66 8.30 -10.10
N CYS A 97 7.80 9.51 -10.63
CA CYS A 97 6.83 10.59 -10.50
C CYS A 97 5.53 10.36 -11.29
N TYR A 98 5.47 9.34 -12.16
CA TYR A 98 4.28 9.00 -12.92
C TYR A 98 3.40 7.98 -12.20
N LEU A 99 3.87 7.37 -11.11
CA LEU A 99 3.05 6.47 -10.31
C LEU A 99 1.91 7.24 -9.64
N LYS A 100 0.69 6.76 -9.91
CA LYS A 100 -0.53 7.29 -9.34
C LYS A 100 -1.24 6.21 -8.54
N TYR A 101 -1.62 6.55 -7.31
CA TYR A 101 -2.40 5.70 -6.43
C TYR A 101 -3.77 6.30 -6.20
N ASN A 102 -4.77 5.43 -6.14
CA ASN A 102 -6.09 5.78 -5.64
C ASN A 102 -6.04 5.72 -4.12
N PHE A 103 -6.11 6.87 -3.48
CA PHE A 103 -6.19 7.00 -2.03
C PHE A 103 -7.65 7.13 -1.61
N PRO A 104 -8.25 6.13 -0.92
CA PRO A 104 -9.65 6.17 -0.54
C PRO A 104 -10.00 7.37 0.34
N ILE A 105 -11.11 8.04 0.04
CA ILE A 105 -11.57 9.17 0.88
C ILE A 105 -11.95 8.72 2.29
N SER A 106 -12.33 7.45 2.48
CA SER A 106 -12.59 6.85 3.79
C SER A 106 -11.42 6.99 4.78
N TYR A 107 -10.18 7.11 4.29
CA TYR A 107 -8.98 7.29 5.11
C TYR A 107 -8.70 8.75 5.49
N LEU A 108 -9.40 9.72 4.91
CA LEU A 108 -9.27 11.12 5.30
C LEU A 108 -9.95 11.38 6.65
N PRO A 109 -9.51 12.38 7.43
CA PRO A 109 -10.21 12.82 8.63
C PRO A 109 -11.69 13.12 8.37
N SER A 110 -12.56 12.80 9.33
CA SER A 110 -14.02 12.93 9.21
C SER A 110 -14.46 14.31 8.70
N LYS A 111 -13.85 15.37 9.22
CA LYS A 111 -14.12 16.75 8.78
C LYS A 111 -13.86 16.96 7.29
N ILE A 112 -12.77 16.42 6.76
CA ILE A 112 -12.42 16.55 5.34
C ILE A 112 -13.41 15.75 4.50
N ARG A 113 -13.79 14.54 4.93
CA ARG A 113 -14.79 13.73 4.25
C ARG A 113 -16.13 14.45 4.15
N SER A 114 -16.63 15.02 5.25
CA SER A 114 -17.89 15.77 5.26
C SER A 114 -17.84 17.00 4.35
N MET A 115 -16.71 17.73 4.35
CA MET A 115 -16.53 18.86 3.42
C MET A 115 -16.62 18.39 1.95
N LEU A 116 -15.97 17.28 1.59
CA LEU A 116 -16.03 16.71 0.25
C LEU A 116 -17.43 16.23 -0.13
N GLU A 117 -18.16 15.61 0.81
CA GLU A 117 -19.56 15.19 0.63
C GLU A 117 -20.51 16.38 0.41
N GLU A 118 -20.24 17.51 1.07
CA GLU A 118 -20.97 18.77 0.91
C GLU A 118 -20.58 19.55 -0.37
N GLY A 119 -19.59 19.05 -1.14
CA GLY A 119 -19.07 19.72 -2.33
C GLY A 119 -18.09 20.86 -2.05
N VAL A 120 -17.66 21.01 -0.79
CA VAL A 120 -16.64 21.97 -0.38
C VAL A 120 -15.26 21.31 -0.51
N ILE A 121 -14.60 21.51 -1.64
CA ILE A 121 -13.29 20.91 -1.91
C ILE A 121 -12.18 21.89 -1.47
N PRO A 122 -11.35 21.55 -0.46
CA PRO A 122 -10.21 22.37 -0.10
C PRO A 122 -9.24 22.52 -1.29
N PRO A 123 -8.59 23.68 -1.48
CA PRO A 123 -7.71 23.92 -2.62
C PRO A 123 -6.64 22.85 -2.83
N PHE A 124 -6.11 22.29 -1.73
CA PHE A 124 -5.13 21.21 -1.74
C PHE A 124 -5.61 19.92 -2.45
N TYR A 125 -6.92 19.66 -2.50
CA TYR A 125 -7.47 18.42 -3.10
C TYR A 125 -8.03 18.62 -4.51
N LEU A 126 -8.09 19.86 -5.01
CA LEU A 126 -8.73 20.18 -6.29
C LEU A 126 -8.11 19.42 -7.46
N ASP A 127 -6.78 19.33 -7.52
CA ASP A 127 -6.02 18.65 -8.56
C ASP A 127 -5.94 17.12 -8.35
N LYS A 128 -6.34 16.65 -7.17
CA LYS A 128 -6.27 15.24 -6.76
C LYS A 128 -7.60 14.53 -6.97
N ILE A 129 -8.68 15.25 -7.22
CA ILE A 129 -9.98 14.66 -7.55
C ILE A 129 -10.10 14.57 -9.06
N ARG A 130 -10.39 13.38 -9.59
CA ARG A 130 -10.86 13.25 -10.97
C ARG A 130 -12.38 13.39 -10.95
N GLU A 131 -12.93 14.24 -11.80
CA GLU A 131 -14.37 14.25 -12.07
C GLU A 131 -14.77 12.88 -12.59
N ASP A 132 -15.41 12.08 -11.75
CA ASP A 132 -16.10 10.87 -12.16
C ASP A 132 -17.45 11.31 -12.74
N GLN A 133 -17.64 11.10 -14.04
CA GLN A 133 -18.85 11.50 -14.76
C GLN A 133 -20.05 10.65 -14.31
N GLY A 134 -20.59 10.95 -13.13
CA GLY A 134 -21.78 10.28 -12.61
C GLY A 134 -21.94 10.27 -11.09
N THR A 135 -20.88 10.50 -10.31
CA THR A 135 -20.96 10.52 -8.84
C THR A 135 -20.75 11.93 -8.30
N ARG A 136 -21.70 12.38 -7.45
CA ARG A 136 -21.67 13.72 -6.83
C ARG A 136 -20.55 13.87 -5.78
N VAL A 137 -20.03 12.75 -5.29
CA VAL A 137 -19.02 12.70 -4.23
C VAL A 137 -17.84 11.86 -4.72
N PRO A 138 -16.60 12.37 -4.67
CA PRO A 138 -15.43 11.59 -5.04
C PRO A 138 -15.27 10.39 -4.09
N SER A 139 -14.80 9.26 -4.64
CA SER A 139 -14.54 8.03 -3.85
C SER A 139 -13.06 7.86 -3.48
N ALA A 140 -12.16 8.45 -4.27
CA ALA A 140 -10.72 8.41 -4.06
C ALA A 140 -10.03 9.69 -4.54
N LEU A 141 -8.87 9.97 -3.94
CA LEU A 141 -7.91 10.97 -4.39
C LEU A 141 -6.82 10.30 -5.23
N PHE A 142 -6.44 10.93 -6.34
CA PHE A 142 -5.28 10.55 -7.12
C PHE A 142 -4.03 11.21 -6.56
N MET A 143 -3.23 10.40 -5.89
CA MET A 143 -2.01 10.84 -5.22
C MET A 143 -0.79 10.31 -5.98
N SER A 144 0.21 11.14 -6.20
CA SER A 144 1.57 10.69 -6.51
C SER A 144 2.42 10.72 -5.24
N ILE A 145 3.48 9.91 -5.19
CA ILE A 145 4.26 9.73 -3.96
C ILE A 145 5.06 11.01 -3.60
N LEU A 146 5.46 11.83 -4.58
CA LEU A 146 6.34 13.00 -4.38
C LEU A 146 5.68 14.38 -4.51
N GLN A 147 4.40 14.50 -4.90
CA GLN A 147 3.77 15.83 -5.01
C GLN A 147 3.51 16.52 -3.66
N ASN A 148 3.61 15.82 -2.53
CA ASN A 148 3.32 16.40 -1.22
C ASN A 148 4.50 17.21 -0.62
N SER A 149 5.65 17.29 -1.31
CA SER A 149 6.88 17.91 -0.77
C SER A 149 7.32 19.19 -1.48
N GLN A 150 6.52 19.74 -2.41
CA GLN A 150 6.88 20.95 -3.17
C GLN A 150 6.08 22.20 -2.76
N ASP A 151 5.10 22.07 -1.84
CA ASP A 151 4.27 23.19 -1.37
C ASP A 151 4.68 23.67 0.03
N ASN A 152 5.97 23.96 0.24
CA ASN A 152 6.43 24.68 1.45
C ASN A 152 7.55 25.67 1.13
#